data_AF-A0ABD2N2J8-F1
#
_entry.id   AF-A0ABD2N2J8-F1
#
_cell.length_a   1.000
_cell.length_b   1.000
_cell.length_c   1.000
_cell.angle_alpha   90.00
_cell.angle_beta   90.00
_cell.angle_gamma   90.00
#
_symmetry.space_group_name_H-M   'P 1'
#
loop_
_entity.id
_entity.type
_entity.pdbx_description
1 polymer ?
#
loop_
_entity_poly.entity_id
_entity_poly.type
_entity_poly.pdbx_seq_one_letter_code
_entity_poly.pdbx_strand_id
1 'polypeptide(L)'
;MLERGDATAEDIDTAMKLGAGYPMGPIELSDYTGHDTKKFILDSWHKKFPDNPLFEPIKTVDKLVKEGKLGRKTGEGFYKYK
;
A
#
# COMPACT_ATOMS: atom_id res chain seq x y z
N MET A 1 0.15 8.61 6.12
CA MET A 1 0.66 8.16 7.43
C MET A 1 2.09 7.67 7.26
N LEU A 2 2.31 6.55 6.57
CA LEU A 2 3.66 6.03 6.30
C LEU A 2 4.57 7.06 5.60
N GLU A 3 4.16 7.65 4.47
CA GLU A 3 5.00 8.62 3.74
C GLU A 3 5.31 9.91 4.51
N ARG A 4 4.48 10.26 5.50
CA ARG A 4 4.71 11.43 6.34
C ARG A 4 5.67 11.13 7.50
N GLY A 5 6.01 9.86 7.72
CA GLY A 5 6.83 9.43 8.84
C GLY A 5 6.09 9.41 10.18
N ASP A 6 4.76 9.46 10.18
CA ASP A 6 3.94 9.49 11.41
C ASP A 6 4.10 8.18 12.22
N ALA A 7 4.32 7.05 11.54
CA ALA A 7 4.48 5.71 12.11
C ALA A 7 5.16 4.77 11.10
N THR A 8 5.75 3.68 11.60
CA THR A 8 6.31 2.60 10.77
C THR A 8 5.21 1.76 10.12
N ALA A 9 5.56 0.95 9.11
CA ALA A 9 4.59 0.06 8.48
C ALA A 9 4.06 -0.98 9.48
N GLU A 10 4.97 -1.52 10.29
CA GLU A 10 4.71 -2.49 11.34
C GLU A 10 3.76 -1.92 12.41
N ASP A 11 3.98 -0.68 12.84
CA ASP A 11 3.13 -0.03 13.84
C ASP A 11 1.73 0.23 13.30
N ILE A 12 1.62 0.70 12.04
CA ILE A 12 0.32 0.93 11.39
C ILE A 12 -0.47 -0.37 11.30
N ASP A 13 0.15 -1.44 10.82
CA ASP A 13 -0.51 -2.74 10.69
C ASP A 13 -0.86 -3.34 12.06
N THR A 14 0.02 -3.20 13.05
CA THR A 14 -0.24 -3.67 14.42
C THR A 14 -1.39 -2.91 15.05
N ALA A 15 -1.44 -1.59 14.90
CA ALA A 15 -2.53 -0.76 15.40
C ALA A 15 -3.88 -1.14 14.76
N MET A 16 -3.91 -1.41 13.46
CA MET A 16 -5.15 -1.82 12.78
C MET A 16 -5.57 -3.25 13.17
N LYS A 17 -4.63 -4.17 13.38
CA LYS A 17 -4.94 -5.53 13.84
C LYS A 17 -5.45 -5.55 15.28
N LEU A 18 -4.73 -4.92 16.20
CA LEU A 18 -5.04 -4.96 17.63
C LEU A 18 -6.12 -3.95 18.03
N GLY A 19 -6.11 -2.76 17.43
CA GLY A 19 -7.05 -1.68 17.78
C GLY A 19 -8.40 -1.81 17.08
N ALA A 20 -8.42 -2.19 15.80
CA ALA A 20 -9.65 -2.33 15.02
C ALA A 20 -10.08 -3.79 14.79
N GLY A 21 -9.30 -4.77 15.26
CA GLY A 21 -9.64 -6.19 15.17
C GLY A 21 -9.52 -6.80 13.77
N TYR A 22 -8.83 -6.13 12.84
CA TYR A 22 -8.65 -6.68 11.49
C TYR A 22 -7.69 -7.89 11.50
N PRO A 23 -7.92 -8.91 10.67
CA PRO A 23 -7.04 -10.07 10.58
C PRO A 23 -5.69 -9.75 9.92
N MET A 24 -5.60 -8.64 9.20
CA MET A 24 -4.42 -8.21 8.46
C MET A 24 -4.39 -6.68 8.44
N GLY A 25 -3.21 -6.10 8.62
CA GLY A 25 -3.06 -4.65 8.52
C GLY A 25 -3.20 -4.14 7.08
N PRO A 26 -3.48 -2.85 6.87
CA PRO A 26 -3.68 -2.29 5.53
C PRO A 26 -2.45 -2.39 4.62
N ILE A 27 -1.24 -2.35 5.18
CA ILE A 27 0.02 -2.42 4.42
C ILE A 27 0.32 -3.88 4.08
N GLU A 28 0.21 -4.80 5.03
CA GLU A 28 0.21 -6.25 4.79
C GLU A 28 -0.82 -6.66 3.72
N LEU A 29 -2.04 -6.12 3.80
CA LEU A 29 -3.09 -6.36 2.82
C LEU A 29 -2.70 -5.82 1.44
N SER A 30 -1.95 -4.72 1.39
CA SER A 30 -1.40 -4.20 0.15
C SER A 30 -0.44 -5.14 -0.53
N ASP A 31 0.49 -5.71 0.22
CA ASP A 31 1.45 -6.68 -0.29
C ASP A 31 0.76 -8.00 -0.66
N TYR A 32 -0.33 -8.36 0.03
CA TYR A 32 -1.12 -9.54 -0.29
C TYR A 32 -1.85 -9.42 -1.62
N THR A 33 -2.54 -8.28 -1.86
CA THR A 33 -3.31 -8.08 -3.10
C THR A 33 -2.43 -7.71 -4.30
N GLY A 34 -1.29 -7.06 -4.04
CA GLY A 34 -0.36 -6.61 -5.07
C GLY A 34 -0.38 -5.10 -5.34
N HIS A 35 0.80 -4.49 -5.41
CA HIS A 35 0.94 -3.04 -5.62
C HIS A 35 0.60 -2.58 -7.03
N ASP A 36 0.90 -3.39 -8.04
CA ASP A 36 0.55 -3.12 -9.44
C ASP A 36 -0.96 -3.03 -9.64
N THR A 37 -1.72 -3.95 -9.04
CA THR A 37 -3.18 -3.94 -9.10
C THR A 37 -3.75 -2.71 -8.42
N LYS A 38 -3.27 -2.38 -7.21
CA LYS A 38 -3.72 -1.16 -6.51
C LYS A 38 -3.36 0.11 -7.26
N LYS A 39 -2.14 0.21 -7.79
CA LYS A 39 -1.71 1.34 -8.60
C LYS A 39 -2.61 1.51 -9.82
N PHE A 40 -2.90 0.44 -10.54
CA PHE A 40 -3.77 0.48 -11.72
C PHE A 40 -5.17 1.02 -11.39
N ILE A 41 -5.75 0.58 -10.28
CA ILE A 41 -7.07 1.06 -9.81
C ILE A 41 -6.99 2.54 -9.43
N LEU A 42 -5.99 2.93 -8.65
CA LEU A 42 -5.82 4.31 -8.19
C LEU A 42 -5.60 5.27 -9.37
N ASP A 43 -4.73 4.92 -10.31
CA ASP A 43 -4.48 5.72 -11.53
C ASP A 43 -5.77 5.88 -12.35
N SER A 44 -6.60 4.83 -12.42
CA SER A 44 -7.89 4.87 -13.10
C SER A 44 -8.89 5.81 -12.39
N TRP A 45 -8.91 5.80 -11.05
CA TRP A 45 -9.75 6.71 -10.27
C TRP A 45 -9.27 8.15 -10.35
N HIS A 46 -7.96 8.39 -10.26
CA HIS A 46 -7.36 9.70 -10.43
C HIS A 46 -7.70 10.30 -11.80
N LYS A 47 -7.58 9.50 -12.87
CA LYS A 47 -7.95 9.93 -14.22
C LYS A 47 -9.43 10.31 -14.34
N LYS A 48 -10.32 9.59 -13.64
CA LYS A 48 -11.77 9.84 -13.68
C LYS A 48 -12.19 11.00 -12.78
N PHE A 49 -11.47 11.23 -11.69
CA PHE A 49 -11.81 12.19 -10.65
C PHE A 49 -10.53 12.96 -10.23
N PRO A 50 -9.97 13.80 -11.12
CA PRO A 50 -8.66 14.41 -10.92
C PRO A 50 -8.63 15.39 -9.73
N ASP A 51 -9.77 16.01 -9.42
CA ASP A 51 -9.86 16.98 -8.31
C ASP A 51 -10.13 16.33 -6.96
N ASN A 52 -10.25 14.99 -6.90
CA ASN A 52 -10.49 14.30 -5.64
C ASN A 52 -9.17 13.94 -4.94
N PRO A 53 -8.86 14.58 -3.79
CA PRO A 53 -7.58 14.39 -3.10
C PRO A 53 -7.38 12.96 -2.56
N LEU A 54 -8.44 12.15 -2.45
CA LEU A 54 -8.35 10.75 -2.02
C LEU A 54 -7.76 9.83 -3.10
N PHE A 55 -7.74 10.28 -4.35
CA PHE A 55 -7.25 9.48 -5.48
C PHE A 55 -5.90 9.96 -6.00
N GLU A 56 -5.22 10.84 -5.28
CA GLU A 56 -3.87 11.26 -5.62
C GLU A 56 -2.91 10.06 -5.69
N PRO A 57 -2.04 9.97 -6.72
CA PRO A 57 -1.04 8.93 -6.82
C PRO A 57 -0.10 8.89 -5.61
N ILE A 58 0.22 7.68 -5.15
CA ILE A 58 1.08 7.46 -3.98
C ILE A 58 2.51 7.16 -4.45
N LYS A 59 3.44 8.07 -4.17
CA LYS A 59 4.83 8.01 -4.68
C LYS A 59 5.56 6.73 -4.26
N THR A 60 5.32 6.27 -3.04
CA THR A 60 5.95 5.05 -2.53
C THR A 60 5.47 3.80 -3.27
N VAL A 61 4.17 3.73 -3.60
CA VAL A 61 3.61 2.62 -4.38
C VAL A 61 4.19 2.65 -5.80
N ASP A 62 4.32 3.83 -6.41
CA ASP A 62 4.95 3.98 -7.73
C ASP A 62 6.39 3.48 -7.75
N LYS A 63 7.16 3.78 -6.70
CA LYS A 63 8.54 3.31 -6.56
C LYS A 63 8.60 1.79 -6.43
N LEU A 64 7.77 1.20 -5.57
CA LEU A 64 7.72 -0.27 -5.38
C LEU A 64 7.36 -1.00 -6.67
N VAL A 65 6.36 -0.51 -7.40
CA VAL A 65 5.96 -1.07 -8.71
C VAL A 65 7.09 -0.95 -9.73
N LYS A 66 7.79 0.19 -9.80
CA LYS A 66 8.95 0.38 -10.70
C LYS A 66 10.11 -0.56 -10.36
N GLU A 67 10.32 -0.87 -9.08
CA GLU A 67 11.35 -1.79 -8.61
C GLU A 67 10.94 -3.28 -8.76
N GLY A 68 9.74 -3.57 -9.24
CA GLY A 68 9.22 -4.94 -9.34
C GLY A 68 8.90 -5.58 -7.98
N LYS A 69 8.86 -4.77 -6.91
CA LYS A 69 8.47 -5.19 -5.56
C LYS A 69 6.96 -5.07 -5.44
N LEU A 70 6.25 -6.10 -5.88
CA LEU A 70 4.80 -6.11 -6.00
C LEU A 70 4.10 -6.74 -4.78
N GLY A 71 4.82 -7.04 -3.70
CA GLY A 71 4.28 -7.70 -2.51
C GLY A 71 4.60 -9.19 -2.49
N ARG A 72 3.70 -9.99 -1.90
CA ARG A 72 3.92 -11.42 -1.66
C ARG A 72 4.23 -12.21 -2.93
N LYS A 73 3.59 -11.85 -4.05
CA LYS A 73 3.76 -12.55 -5.33
C LYS A 73 5.16 -12.41 -5.94
N THR A 74 5.95 -11.42 -5.51
CA THR A 74 7.35 -11.21 -5.93
C THR A 74 8.34 -11.41 -4.80
N GLY A 75 7.90 -11.89 -3.63
CA GLY A 75 8.75 -12.07 -2.44
C GLY A 75 9.11 -10.78 -1.71
N GLU A 76 8.73 -9.60 -2.22
CA GLU A 76 9.05 -8.30 -1.61
C GLU A 76 8.04 -7.23 -2.05
N GLY A 77 7.59 -6.41 -1.10
CA GLY A 77 6.74 -5.24 -1.24
C GLY A 77 7.12 -4.18 -0.21
N PHE A 78 6.17 -3.76 0.64
CA PHE A 78 6.51 -3.05 1.87
C PHE A 78 7.27 -3.94 2.86
N TYR A 79 6.99 -5.24 2.84
CA TYR A 79 7.70 -6.24 3.63
C TYR A 79 8.49 -7.20 2.74
N LYS A 80 9.46 -7.89 3.34
CA LYS A 80 10.16 -9.03 2.71
C LYS A 80 9.49 -10.33 3.10
N TYR A 81 9.20 -11.16 2.10
CA TYR A 81 8.59 -12.47 2.25
C TYR A 81 9.61 -13.55 1.90
N LYS A 82 9.63 -14.63 2.68
CA LYS A 82 10.47 -15.80 2.44
C LYS A 82 9.71 -16.86 1.65
#